data_AF-A0A131XV92-F1
#
_entry.id   AF-A0A131XV92-F1
#
_cell.length_a   1.000
_cell.length_b   1.000
_cell.length_c   1.000
_cell.angle_alpha   90.00
_cell.angle_beta   90.00
_cell.angle_gamma   90.00
#
_symmetry.space_group_name_H-M   'P 1'
#
loop_
_entity.id
_entity.type
_entity.pdbx_description
1 polymer ?
#
loop_
_entity_poly.entity_id
_entity_poly.type
_entity_poly.pdbx_seq_one_letter_code
_entity_poly.pdbx_strand_id
1 'polypeptide(L)'
;YIRGKATGDMGDLLDYFYSTYVNGPFRISSASTSATRAPLAMTMRRRRPEFHPEVWNVHDATLQDKDRTSNACEGWNNGFRKLVGHAHPSVWRLIECLQQDQALVATALIKERRGEPPVKGVRKSTK
;
A
#
# COMPACT_ATOMS: atom_id res chain seq x y z
N TYR A 1 -1.09 -8.07 -20.44
CA TYR A 1 -2.42 -7.44 -20.31
C TYR A 1 -2.29 -6.00 -19.82
N ILE A 2 -1.69 -5.73 -18.65
CA ILE A 2 -1.55 -4.36 -18.09
C ILE A 2 -0.65 -3.45 -18.95
N ARG A 3 0.49 -3.95 -19.45
CA ARG A 3 1.42 -3.17 -20.31
C ARG A 3 0.83 -2.72 -21.66
N GLY A 4 -0.22 -3.40 -22.14
CA GLY A 4 -0.88 -3.07 -23.41
C GLY A 4 -1.93 -1.96 -23.30
N LYS A 5 -2.31 -1.58 -22.07
CA LYS A 5 -3.28 -0.50 -21.80
C LYS A 5 -2.64 0.73 -21.15
N ALA A 6 -1.34 0.66 -20.84
CA ALA A 6 -0.62 1.73 -20.18
C ALA A 6 -0.22 2.82 -21.18
N THR A 7 -0.60 4.07 -20.90
CA THR A 7 -0.05 5.24 -21.60
C THR A 7 1.46 5.34 -21.31
N GLY A 8 2.24 5.81 -22.29
CA GLY A 8 3.71 5.71 -22.29
C GLY A 8 4.44 6.26 -21.06
N ASP A 9 3.79 7.12 -20.28
CA ASP A 9 4.32 7.74 -19.06
C ASP A 9 4.13 6.88 -17.77
N MET A 10 3.39 5.77 -17.84
CA MET A 10 3.23 4.82 -16.72
C MET A 10 4.23 3.66 -16.76
N GLY A 11 5.16 3.66 -17.72
CA GLY A 11 6.15 2.59 -17.92
C GLY A 11 6.97 2.33 -16.66
N ASP A 12 7.53 3.38 -16.07
CA ASP A 12 8.40 3.28 -14.89
C ASP A 12 7.65 2.79 -13.64
N LEU A 13 6.40 3.23 -13.45
CA LEU A 13 5.55 2.79 -12.35
C LEU A 13 5.17 1.31 -12.49
N LEU A 14 4.84 0.90 -13.71
CA LEU A 14 4.53 -0.50 -14.01
C LEU A 14 5.77 -1.37 -13.88
N ASP A 15 6.93 -0.91 -14.35
CA ASP A 15 8.19 -1.64 -14.20
C ASP A 15 8.60 -1.72 -12.71
N TYR A 16 8.39 -0.67 -11.91
CA TYR A 16 8.53 -0.72 -10.45
C TYR A 16 7.57 -1.74 -9.81
N PHE A 17 6.29 -1.71 -10.18
CA PHE A 17 5.29 -2.63 -9.63
C PHE A 17 5.57 -4.08 -10.01
N TYR A 18 5.90 -4.33 -11.29
CA TYR A 18 6.27 -5.65 -11.78
C TYR A 18 7.57 -6.16 -11.17
N SER A 19 8.56 -5.29 -10.93
CA SER A 19 9.83 -5.69 -10.32
C SER A 19 9.75 -5.87 -8.80
N THR A 20 8.95 -5.06 -8.11
CA THR A 20 8.88 -5.03 -6.64
C THR A 20 7.84 -6.01 -6.10
N TYR A 21 6.63 -6.05 -6.69
CA TYR A 21 5.50 -6.80 -6.15
C TYR A 21 5.21 -8.09 -6.91
N VAL A 22 5.29 -8.10 -8.24
CA VAL A 22 4.91 -9.29 -9.06
C VAL A 22 6.04 -10.29 -9.19
N ASN A 23 7.24 -9.82 -9.50
CA ASN A 23 8.36 -10.69 -9.82
C ASN A 23 9.45 -10.72 -8.74
N GLY A 24 9.45 -9.73 -7.85
CA GLY A 24 10.49 -9.53 -6.83
C GLY A 24 11.91 -9.33 -7.40
N PRO A 25 12.89 -9.04 -6.52
CA PRO A 25 14.29 -8.97 -6.90
C PRO A 25 14.77 -10.35 -7.35
N PHE A 26 15.61 -10.36 -8.39
CA PHE A 26 16.26 -11.58 -8.82
C PHE A 26 17.17 -12.09 -7.70
N ARG A 27 17.08 -13.38 -7.39
CA ARG A 27 17.96 -14.03 -6.42
C ARG A 27 18.89 -14.97 -7.17
N ILE A 28 20.15 -14.95 -6.78
CA ILE A 28 21.16 -15.89 -7.28
C ILE A 28 20.77 -17.28 -6.78
N SER A 29 20.45 -18.19 -7.71
CA SER A 29 20.39 -19.60 -7.41
C SER A 29 21.80 -20.13 -7.56
N SER A 30 22.37 -20.72 -6.49
CA SER A 30 23.68 -21.36 -6.59
C SER A 30 23.65 -22.42 -7.68
N ALA A 31 24.66 -22.40 -8.54
CA ALA A 31 24.86 -23.42 -9.55
C ALA A 31 25.04 -24.78 -8.85
N SER A 32 24.34 -25.80 -9.34
CA SER A 32 24.62 -27.20 -8.99
C SER A 32 26.10 -27.47 -9.27
N THR A 33 26.83 -27.93 -8.26
CA THR A 33 28.20 -28.43 -8.42
C THR A 33 28.16 -29.76 -9.18
N SER A 34 27.88 -29.72 -10.48
CA SER A 34 28.13 -30.86 -11.36
C SER A 34 29.45 -30.63 -12.08
N ALA A 35 30.37 -31.57 -11.82
CA ALA A 35 31.77 -31.52 -12.23
C ALA A 35 31.93 -31.61 -13.75
N THR A 36 31.72 -30.52 -14.48
CA THR A 36 32.19 -30.38 -15.86
C THR A 36 32.45 -28.92 -16.20
N ARG A 37 33.65 -28.65 -16.70
CA ARG A 37 34.30 -27.33 -16.87
C ARG A 37 33.59 -26.43 -17.90
N ALA A 38 32.44 -25.85 -17.56
CA ALA A 38 31.83 -24.72 -18.26
C ALA A 38 31.83 -23.49 -17.35
N PRO A 39 31.90 -22.24 -17.89
CA PRO A 39 31.87 -21.04 -17.07
C PRO A 39 30.60 -21.04 -16.20
N LEU A 40 30.78 -20.83 -14.90
CA LEU A 40 29.74 -20.85 -13.87
C LEU A 40 28.65 -19.82 -14.21
N ALA A 41 27.65 -20.24 -14.99
CA ALA A 41 26.53 -19.38 -15.34
C ALA A 41 25.68 -19.18 -14.08
N MET A 42 25.87 -18.03 -13.44
CA MET A 42 25.07 -17.59 -12.29
C MET A 42 23.60 -17.53 -12.72
N THR A 43 22.82 -18.54 -12.33
CA THR A 43 21.42 -18.63 -12.73
C THR A 43 20.60 -17.77 -11.78
N MET A 44 20.24 -16.58 -12.22
CA MET A 44 19.29 -15.71 -11.51
C MET A 44 17.87 -16.19 -11.74
N ARG A 45 17.09 -16.38 -10.67
CA ARG A 45 15.66 -16.71 -10.76
C ARG A 45 14.82 -15.72 -9.94
N ARG A 46 13.64 -15.39 -10.47
CA ARG A 46 12.61 -14.63 -9.76
C ARG A 46 11.86 -15.58 -8.84
N ARG A 47 11.62 -15.19 -7.59
CA ARG A 47 10.70 -15.91 -6.70
C ARG A 47 9.29 -15.40 -6.93
N ARG A 48 8.32 -16.32 -6.93
CA ARG A 48 6.90 -15.93 -6.91
C ARG A 48 6.62 -15.08 -5.65
N PRO A 49 5.67 -14.16 -5.71
CA PRO A 49 5.23 -13.41 -4.54
C PRO A 49 4.83 -14.36 -3.41
N GLU A 50 5.11 -13.96 -2.16
CA GLU A 50 4.74 -14.74 -0.98
C GLU A 50 3.23 -14.89 -0.83
N PHE A 51 2.49 -13.86 -1.21
CA PHE A 51 1.03 -13.84 -1.24
C PHE A 51 0.53 -13.75 -2.67
N HIS A 52 -0.48 -14.57 -3.00
CA HIS A 52 -1.10 -14.56 -4.32
C HIS A 52 -1.69 -13.18 -4.64
N PRO A 53 -1.61 -12.71 -5.90
CA PRO A 53 -2.14 -11.40 -6.27
C PRO A 53 -3.62 -11.17 -5.92
N GLU A 54 -4.42 -12.24 -5.89
CA GLU A 54 -5.84 -12.20 -5.54
C GLU A 54 -6.12 -11.68 -4.13
N VAL A 55 -5.18 -11.83 -3.19
CA VAL A 55 -5.33 -11.32 -1.81
C VAL A 55 -4.77 -9.91 -1.63
N TRP A 56 -4.24 -9.30 -2.68
CA TRP A 56 -3.70 -7.95 -2.58
C TRP A 56 -4.83 -6.92 -2.51
N ASN A 57 -4.71 -5.95 -1.60
CA ASN A 57 -5.69 -4.87 -1.44
C ASN A 57 -5.96 -4.06 -2.72
N VAL A 58 -5.04 -4.09 -3.69
CA VAL A 58 -5.09 -3.35 -4.95
C VAL A 58 -5.56 -4.23 -6.13
N HIS A 59 -5.80 -5.53 -5.90
CA HIS A 59 -6.10 -6.50 -6.96
C HIS A 59 -7.32 -6.07 -7.79
N ASP A 60 -8.47 -5.94 -7.15
CA ASP A 60 -9.73 -5.66 -7.83
C ASP A 60 -9.75 -4.27 -8.46
N ALA A 61 -9.14 -3.29 -7.78
CA ALA A 61 -8.97 -1.94 -8.32
C ALA A 61 -8.13 -1.94 -9.61
N THR A 62 -7.08 -2.77 -9.66
CA THR A 62 -6.22 -2.92 -10.84
C THR A 62 -6.95 -3.64 -11.98
N LEU A 63 -7.77 -4.65 -11.68
CA LEU A 63 -8.56 -5.35 -12.70
C LEU A 63 -9.67 -4.46 -13.30
N GLN A 64 -10.24 -3.59 -12.48
CA GLN A 64 -11.36 -2.72 -12.85
C GLN A 64 -10.91 -1.34 -13.38
N ASP A 65 -9.61 -1.13 -13.57
CA ASP A 65 -9.02 0.14 -14.04
C ASP A 65 -9.51 1.35 -13.23
N LYS A 66 -9.66 1.16 -11.91
CA LYS A 66 -10.12 2.19 -10.99
C LYS A 66 -8.94 3.02 -10.50
N ASP A 67 -9.19 4.29 -10.25
CA ASP A 67 -8.22 5.16 -9.60
C ASP A 67 -7.72 4.51 -8.30
N ARG A 68 -6.40 4.56 -8.11
CA ARG A 68 -5.75 4.18 -6.85
C ARG A 68 -6.09 5.24 -5.80
N THR A 69 -7.29 5.16 -5.23
CA THR A 69 -7.60 5.94 -4.04
C THR A 69 -6.73 5.41 -2.92
N SER A 70 -5.88 6.26 -2.33
CA SER A 70 -5.13 5.95 -1.10
C SER A 70 -6.07 5.20 -0.18
N ASN A 71 -5.70 3.96 0.18
CA ASN A 71 -6.66 3.03 0.71
C ASN A 71 -7.33 3.66 1.96
N ALA A 72 -8.65 3.57 2.09
CA ALA A 72 -9.36 4.21 3.21
C ALA A 72 -8.77 3.82 4.57
N CYS A 73 -8.22 2.60 4.68
CA CYS A 73 -7.48 2.13 5.83
C CYS A 73 -6.11 2.80 6.01
N GLU A 74 -5.36 3.21 4.96
CA GLU A 74 -4.16 4.05 5.12
C GLU A 74 -4.52 5.44 5.64
N GLY A 75 -5.58 6.04 5.09
CA GLY A 75 -6.11 7.32 5.57
C GLY A 75 -6.53 7.23 7.04
N TRP A 76 -7.32 6.22 7.38
CA TRP A 76 -7.74 5.95 8.75
C TRP A 76 -6.55 5.63 9.65
N ASN A 77 -5.64 4.74 9.27
CA ASN A 77 -4.45 4.40 10.06
C ASN A 77 -3.57 5.63 10.32
N ASN A 78 -3.39 6.51 9.34
CA ASN A 78 -2.63 7.75 9.51
C ASN A 78 -3.35 8.73 10.46
N GLY A 79 -4.66 8.89 10.31
CA GLY A 79 -5.49 9.68 11.23
C GLY A 79 -5.46 9.15 12.65
N PHE A 80 -5.68 7.85 12.80
CA PHE A 80 -5.68 7.14 14.07
C PHE A 80 -4.30 7.16 14.74
N ARG A 81 -3.21 6.98 14.00
CA ARG A 81 -1.85 7.12 14.53
C ARG A 81 -1.59 8.53 15.08
N LYS A 82 -2.10 9.56 14.41
CA LYS A 82 -2.02 10.94 14.91
C LYS A 82 -2.88 11.15 16.16
N LEU A 83 -4.05 10.54 16.23
CA LEU A 83 -4.94 10.57 17.40
C LEU A 83 -4.30 9.91 18.63
N VAL A 84 -3.67 8.74 18.44
CA VAL A 84 -2.97 8.00 19.49
C VAL A 84 -1.74 8.76 19.96
N GLY A 85 -0.95 9.32 19.05
CA GLY A 85 0.21 10.17 19.35
C GLY A 85 1.43 9.46 19.95
N HIS A 86 1.36 8.13 20.14
CA HIS A 86 2.41 7.31 20.75
C HIS A 86 2.68 6.04 19.95
N ALA A 87 3.93 5.58 19.90
CA ALA A 87 4.30 4.34 19.21
C ALA A 87 3.87 3.07 19.96
N HIS A 88 3.80 3.14 21.30
CA HIS A 88 3.49 2.01 22.17
C HIS A 88 2.48 2.39 23.26
N PRO A 89 1.20 2.62 22.90
CA PRO A 89 0.16 2.93 23.89
C PRO A 89 -0.14 1.71 24.77
N SER A 90 -0.61 1.96 25.99
CA SER A 90 -1.23 0.91 26.81
C SER A 90 -2.56 0.47 26.17
N VAL A 91 -3.04 -0.74 26.49
CA VAL A 91 -4.34 -1.23 26.02
C VAL A 91 -5.47 -0.28 26.39
N TRP A 92 -5.42 0.28 27.61
CA TRP A 92 -6.41 1.26 28.06
C TRP A 92 -6.40 2.52 27.19
N ARG A 93 -5.20 3.08 26.92
CA ARG A 93 -5.06 4.25 26.06
C ARG A 93 -5.55 3.99 24.65
N LEU A 94 -5.29 2.79 24.12
CA LEU A 94 -5.80 2.38 22.82
C LEU A 94 -7.33 2.38 22.78
N ILE A 95 -7.99 1.83 23.82
CA ILE A 95 -9.46 1.81 23.93
C ILE A 95 -10.01 3.24 23.97
N GLU A 96 -9.42 4.13 24.78
CA GLU A 96 -9.82 5.54 24.85
C GLU A 96 -9.73 6.22 23.48
N CYS A 97 -8.63 6.01 22.76
CA CYS A 97 -8.45 6.58 21.42
C CYS A 97 -9.46 6.02 20.41
N LEU A 98 -9.82 4.74 20.49
CA LEU A 98 -10.87 4.17 19.64
C LEU A 98 -12.25 4.79 19.91
N GLN A 99 -12.60 4.98 21.18
CA GLN A 99 -13.85 5.66 21.55
C GLN A 99 -13.86 7.12 21.07
N GLN A 100 -12.72 7.82 21.17
CA GLN A 100 -12.57 9.17 20.66
C GLN A 100 -12.72 9.24 19.13
N ASP A 101 -12.10 8.33 18.37
CA ASP A 101 -12.24 8.25 16.92
C ASP A 101 -13.71 8.04 16.51
N GLN A 102 -14.40 7.11 17.19
CA GLN A 102 -15.82 6.86 16.98
C GLN A 102 -16.67 8.11 17.24
N ALA A 103 -16.38 8.87 18.31
CA ALA A 103 -17.08 10.12 18.61
C ALA A 103 -16.81 11.20 17.55
N LEU A 104 -15.58 11.31 17.04
CA LEU A 104 -15.25 12.23 15.95
C LEU A 104 -16.01 11.89 14.66
N VAL A 105 -16.11 10.61 14.30
CA VAL A 105 -16.88 10.16 13.15
C VAL A 105 -18.37 10.43 13.33
N ALA A 106 -18.93 10.13 14.50
CA ALA A 106 -20.34 10.37 14.81
C ALA A 106 -20.69 11.87 14.73
N THR A 107 -19.83 12.73 15.27
CA THR A 107 -20.03 14.19 15.19
C THR A 107 -19.92 14.71 13.76
N ALA A 108 -18.98 14.19 12.96
CA ALA A 108 -18.86 14.54 11.54
C ALA A 108 -20.14 14.17 10.76
N LEU A 109 -20.69 12.96 10.98
CA LEU A 109 -21.93 12.52 10.36
C LEU A 109 -23.13 13.38 10.77
N ILE A 110 -23.21 13.79 12.04
CA ILE A 110 -24.29 14.69 12.50
C ILE A 110 -24.19 16.06 11.81
N LYS A 111 -22.98 16.61 11.67
CA LYS A 111 -22.76 17.89 10.95
C LYS A 111 -23.12 17.80 9.48
N GLU A 112 -22.73 16.72 8.82
CA GLU A 112 -23.09 16.46 7.42
C GLU A 112 -24.61 16.36 7.25
N ARG A 113 -25.30 15.62 8.14
CA ARG A 113 -26.78 15.56 8.14
C ARG A 113 -27.45 16.91 8.34
N ARG A 114 -26.78 17.86 9.02
CA ARG A 114 -27.25 19.25 9.19
C ARG A 114 -26.94 20.14 7.99
N GLY A 115 -26.20 19.65 6.99
CA GLY A 115 -25.76 20.43 5.84
C GLY A 115 -24.62 21.40 6.18
N GLU A 116 -23.93 21.23 7.30
CA GLU A 116 -22.78 22.05 7.63
C GLU A 116 -21.62 21.69 6.67
N PRO A 117 -20.97 22.69 6.02
CA PRO A 117 -19.91 22.41 5.08
C PRO A 117 -18.70 21.81 5.80
N PRO A 118 -18.01 20.83 5.17
CA PRO A 118 -16.82 20.23 5.75
C PRO A 118 -15.72 21.28 5.93
N VAL A 119 -15.01 21.23 7.06
CA VAL A 119 -13.89 22.13 7.33
C VAL A 119 -12.81 21.87 6.29
N LYS A 120 -12.60 22.83 5.37
CA LYS A 120 -11.59 22.73 4.33
C LYS A 120 -10.20 22.72 4.98
N GLY A 121 -9.47 21.62 4.82
CA GLY A 121 -8.10 21.51 5.31
C GLY A 121 -7.18 22.50 4.60
N VAL A 122 -6.69 23.51 5.32
CA VAL A 122 -5.64 24.40 4.82
C VAL A 122 -4.31 23.66 4.91
N ARG A 123 -3.65 23.41 3.77
CA ARG A 123 -2.27 22.92 3.77
C ARG A 123 -1.38 24.01 4.36
N LYS A 124 -0.78 23.75 5.52
CA LYS A 124 0.25 24.63 6.08
C LYS A 124 1.48 24.55 5.17
N SER A 125 1.84 25.65 4.53
CA SER A 125 3.10 25.76 3.79
C SER A 125 4.24 25.72 4.80
N THR A 126 5.02 24.64 4.81
CA THR A 126 6.31 24.61 5.50
C THR A 126 7.27 25.54 4.74
N LYS A 127 7.88 26.49 5.45
CA LYS A 127 9.03 27.25 4.97
C LYS A 127 10.31 26.44 5.18
#